data_AF-A0A0P8BPA9-F1
#
_entry.id   AF-A0A0P8BPA9-F1
#
_cell.length_a   1.000
_cell.length_b   1.000
_cell.length_c   1.000
_cell.angle_alpha   90.00
_cell.angle_beta   90.00
_cell.angle_gamma   90.00
#
_symmetry.space_group_name_H-M   'P 1'
#
loop_
_entity.id
_entity.type
_entity.pdbx_description
1 polymer ?
#
loop_
_entity_poly.entity_id
_entity_poly.type
_entity_poly.pdbx_seq_one_letter_code
_entity_poly.pdbx_strand_id
1 'polypeptide(L)'
;MADVFELARSGAATPAELGYYFPAEFAPQESMWLSWPHKEASWPGKIEKIFAPYSQFIKEVAKGQKVNINVADEAMKSFALAHLEKAGADLSKVQFHFFPTNDAWCRDHGPAFVINPKASQKKAIIKWNYNAWGDKYPPYDLDNQIPIRIAEELNLPCFKPGIVMEGGSVEFNGKGTLLTSTACLLNENRNPHLNQAQIEKYLCDYYGVKHILWVGDGIIGDDTDGHIDDITRFVNEDTVVTVVEENKFDENFPILAENLELLKKMRLENGK
;
A
#
# COMPACT_ATOMS: atom_id res chain seq x y z
N MET A 1 -6.02 -26.82 -16.98
CA MET A 1 -5.70 -25.43 -16.56
C MET A 1 -4.74 -25.58 -15.40
N ALA A 2 -3.55 -24.96 -15.44
CA ALA A 2 -2.58 -25.08 -14.36
C ALA A 2 -3.15 -24.49 -13.06
N ASP A 3 -2.78 -25.08 -11.92
CA ASP A 3 -3.21 -24.61 -10.60
C ASP A 3 -2.62 -23.21 -10.34
N VAL A 4 -3.47 -22.24 -9.99
CA VAL A 4 -3.05 -20.86 -9.73
C VAL A 4 -2.06 -20.77 -8.56
N PHE A 5 -2.11 -21.69 -7.59
CA PHE A 5 -1.13 -21.74 -6.51
C PHE A 5 0.25 -22.15 -7.02
N GLU A 6 0.32 -23.06 -7.98
CA GLU A 6 1.57 -23.48 -8.61
C GLU A 6 2.11 -22.41 -9.56
N LEU A 7 1.24 -21.74 -10.31
CA LEU A 7 1.61 -20.61 -11.16
C LEU A 7 2.18 -19.44 -10.34
N ALA A 8 1.52 -19.07 -9.24
CA ALA A 8 1.98 -18.01 -8.35
C ALA A 8 3.34 -18.34 -7.71
N ARG A 9 3.55 -19.60 -7.33
CA ARG A 9 4.81 -20.08 -6.73
C ARG A 9 5.96 -20.15 -7.71
N SER A 10 5.70 -20.61 -8.93
CA SER A 10 6.72 -20.77 -9.97
C SER A 10 7.03 -19.46 -10.71
N GLY A 11 6.13 -18.49 -10.67
CA GLY A 11 6.21 -17.28 -11.51
C GLY A 11 6.00 -17.58 -13.00
N ALA A 12 5.44 -18.74 -13.36
CA ALA A 12 5.22 -19.15 -14.74
C ALA A 12 4.12 -18.34 -15.46
N ALA A 13 3.29 -17.62 -14.71
CA ALA A 13 2.33 -16.66 -15.23
C ALA A 13 2.18 -15.49 -14.24
N THR A 14 1.96 -14.31 -14.79
CA THR A 14 1.69 -13.08 -14.04
C THR A 14 0.20 -12.98 -13.67
N PRO A 15 -0.16 -12.20 -12.64
CA PRO A 15 -1.57 -11.92 -12.33
C PRO A 15 -2.36 -11.39 -13.54
N ALA A 16 -1.79 -10.48 -14.34
CA ALA A 16 -2.46 -9.91 -15.51
C ALA A 16 -2.75 -10.94 -16.61
N GLU A 17 -1.81 -11.87 -16.89
CA GLU A 17 -2.03 -12.98 -17.84
C GLU A 17 -3.18 -13.89 -17.40
N LEU A 18 -3.40 -14.00 -16.09
CA LEU A 18 -4.49 -14.75 -15.49
C LEU A 18 -5.78 -13.93 -15.31
N GLY A 19 -5.80 -12.67 -15.77
CA GLY A 19 -6.94 -11.77 -15.71
C GLY A 19 -7.23 -11.19 -14.32
N TYR A 20 -6.28 -11.25 -13.40
CA TYR A 20 -6.35 -10.52 -12.14
C TYR A 20 -5.96 -9.05 -12.34
N TYR A 21 -6.56 -8.18 -11.52
CA TYR A 21 -6.22 -6.76 -11.48
C TYR A 21 -6.34 -6.21 -10.05
N PHE A 22 -5.65 -5.11 -9.78
CA PHE A 22 -5.76 -4.39 -8.51
C PHE A 22 -6.97 -3.46 -8.54
N PRO A 23 -7.93 -3.59 -7.60
CA PRO A 23 -9.10 -2.72 -7.56
C PRO A 23 -8.73 -1.31 -7.05
N ALA A 24 -9.52 -0.30 -7.42
CA ALA A 24 -9.43 1.02 -6.78
C ALA A 24 -9.75 0.94 -5.28
N GLU A 25 -9.21 1.86 -4.49
CA GLU A 25 -9.46 1.92 -3.05
C GLU A 25 -10.95 2.16 -2.73
N PHE A 26 -11.68 2.88 -3.58
CA PHE A 26 -13.13 3.09 -3.45
C PHE A 26 -14.00 1.89 -3.88
N ALA A 27 -13.41 0.77 -4.30
CA ALA A 27 -14.15 -0.46 -4.54
C ALA A 27 -14.66 -1.07 -3.21
N PRO A 28 -15.71 -1.91 -3.22
CA PRO A 28 -16.18 -2.57 -2.01
C PRO A 28 -15.07 -3.39 -1.32
N GLN A 29 -14.84 -3.10 -0.04
CA GLN A 29 -13.81 -3.75 0.78
C GLN A 29 -14.46 -4.70 1.80
N GLU A 30 -13.81 -5.84 2.05
CA GLU A 30 -14.27 -6.80 3.07
C GLU A 30 -13.70 -6.45 4.46
N SER A 31 -12.44 -6.01 4.50
CA SER A 31 -11.69 -5.73 5.72
C SER A 31 -10.48 -4.85 5.44
N MET A 32 -10.02 -4.14 6.46
CA MET A 32 -8.75 -3.44 6.47
C MET A 32 -7.70 -4.21 7.28
N TRP A 33 -6.47 -4.32 6.75
CA TRP A 33 -5.33 -4.89 7.46
C TRP A 33 -4.45 -3.77 8.03
N LEU A 34 -4.03 -3.93 9.28
CA LEU A 34 -3.22 -2.99 10.02
C LEU A 34 -2.13 -3.73 10.80
N SER A 35 -1.02 -3.06 11.06
CA SER A 35 0.00 -3.53 12.01
C SER A 35 -0.04 -2.64 13.25
N TRP A 36 -0.07 -3.24 14.44
CA TRP A 36 -0.13 -2.44 15.66
C TRP A 36 1.20 -1.70 15.90
N PRO A 37 1.20 -0.38 16.16
CA PRO A 37 2.43 0.36 16.42
C PRO A 37 3.08 -0.11 17.73
N HIS A 38 4.40 -0.27 17.71
CA HIS A 38 5.15 -0.75 18.88
C HIS A 38 6.65 -0.37 18.87
N LYS A 39 7.16 0.22 17.80
CA LYS A 39 8.58 0.56 17.64
C LYS A 39 8.85 2.01 18.08
N GLU A 40 9.47 2.20 19.25
CA GLU A 40 9.84 3.54 19.78
C GLU A 40 10.67 4.36 18.79
N ALA A 41 11.56 3.71 18.03
CA ALA A 41 12.43 4.38 17.06
C ALA A 41 11.65 5.11 15.94
N SER A 42 10.43 4.66 15.62
CA SER A 42 9.56 5.29 14.63
C SER A 42 8.77 6.48 15.21
N TRP A 43 8.69 6.60 16.54
CA TRP A 43 8.09 7.73 17.25
C TRP A 43 8.97 8.18 18.44
N PRO A 44 10.19 8.70 18.19
CA PRO A 44 11.19 8.93 19.23
C PRO A 44 10.68 9.92 20.29
N GLY A 45 10.60 9.43 21.53
CA GLY A 45 10.09 10.16 22.70
C GLY A 45 8.58 10.39 22.69
N LYS A 46 7.83 9.73 21.78
CA LYS A 46 6.42 10.02 21.50
C LYS A 46 5.55 8.79 21.22
N ILE A 47 6.03 7.55 21.34
CA ILE A 47 5.20 6.35 21.05
C ILE A 47 3.86 6.36 21.79
N GLU A 48 3.82 6.81 23.04
CA GLU A 48 2.58 6.86 23.83
C GLU A 48 1.49 7.74 23.20
N LYS A 49 1.89 8.69 22.34
CA LYS A 49 0.97 9.60 21.64
C LYS A 49 0.30 8.96 20.42
N ILE A 50 0.83 7.86 19.86
CA ILE A 50 0.24 7.23 18.66
C ILE A 50 -0.96 6.32 19.00
N PHE A 51 -0.98 5.69 20.18
CA PHE A 51 -2.00 4.68 20.49
C PHE A 51 -3.43 5.23 20.52
N ALA A 52 -3.62 6.43 21.07
CA ALA A 52 -4.94 7.06 21.13
C ALA A 52 -5.51 7.40 19.74
N PRO A 53 -4.82 8.16 18.87
CA PRO A 53 -5.33 8.45 17.52
C PRO A 53 -5.43 7.19 16.66
N TYR A 54 -4.50 6.23 16.75
CA TYR A 54 -4.58 4.97 16.01
C TYR A 54 -5.81 4.15 16.41
N SER A 55 -6.15 4.13 17.71
CA SER A 55 -7.35 3.46 18.22
C SER A 55 -8.65 4.16 17.80
N GLN A 56 -8.66 5.50 17.72
CA GLN A 56 -9.79 6.24 17.16
C GLN A 56 -9.97 5.96 15.67
N PHE A 57 -8.88 5.89 14.91
CA PHE A 57 -8.92 5.48 13.51
C PHE A 57 -9.54 4.08 13.35
N ILE A 58 -9.06 3.08 14.11
CA ILE A 58 -9.62 1.71 14.08
C ILE A 58 -11.10 1.70 14.42
N LYS A 59 -11.53 2.48 15.43
CA LYS A 59 -12.95 2.63 15.76
C LYS A 59 -13.78 3.14 14.60
N GLU A 60 -13.30 4.15 13.87
CA GLU A 60 -14.01 4.69 12.71
C GLU A 60 -14.09 3.67 11.56
N VAL A 61 -12.99 2.95 11.29
CA VAL A 61 -12.98 1.86 10.28
C VAL A 61 -13.96 0.75 10.65
N ALA A 62 -14.00 0.37 11.93
CA ALA A 62 -14.89 -0.69 12.44
C ALA A 62 -16.39 -0.39 12.25
N LYS A 63 -16.78 0.86 12.03
CA LYS A 63 -18.18 1.21 11.67
C LYS A 63 -18.58 0.70 10.28
N GLY A 64 -17.62 0.59 9.35
CA GLY A 64 -17.86 0.23 7.96
C GLY A 64 -17.44 -1.19 7.59
N GLN A 65 -16.33 -1.69 8.16
CA GLN A 65 -15.74 -2.97 7.77
C GLN A 65 -15.01 -3.69 8.91
N LYS A 66 -14.62 -4.95 8.67
CA LYS A 66 -13.77 -5.70 9.62
C LYS A 66 -12.37 -5.09 9.67
N VAL A 67 -11.71 -5.17 10.82
CA VAL A 67 -10.33 -4.73 11.01
C VAL A 67 -9.48 -5.92 11.45
N ASN A 68 -8.48 -6.27 10.64
CA ASN A 68 -7.48 -7.28 10.95
C ASN A 68 -6.21 -6.59 11.46
N ILE A 69 -5.75 -6.94 12.65
CA ILE A 69 -4.61 -6.30 13.31
C ILE A 69 -3.49 -7.34 13.53
N ASN A 70 -2.33 -7.09 12.91
CA ASN A 70 -1.11 -7.85 13.13
C ASN A 70 -0.48 -7.44 14.48
N VAL A 71 -0.19 -8.43 15.32
CA VAL A 71 0.47 -8.28 16.63
C VAL A 71 1.56 -9.34 16.79
N ALA A 72 2.60 -9.04 17.56
CA ALA A 72 3.70 -9.98 17.76
C ALA A 72 3.35 -11.13 18.70
N ASP A 73 2.61 -10.85 19.77
CA ASP A 73 2.30 -11.79 20.85
C ASP A 73 1.04 -11.38 21.64
N GLU A 74 0.70 -12.17 22.67
CA GLU A 74 -0.47 -11.90 23.52
C GLU A 74 -0.32 -10.65 24.39
N ALA A 75 0.91 -10.22 24.72
CA ALA A 75 1.11 -9.00 25.49
C ALA A 75 0.76 -7.77 24.65
N MET A 76 1.24 -7.73 23.40
CA MET A 76 0.89 -6.69 22.44
C MET A 76 -0.61 -6.70 22.13
N LYS A 77 -1.22 -7.87 21.95
CA LYS A 77 -2.67 -8.00 21.77
C LYS A 77 -3.45 -7.43 22.96
N SER A 78 -3.07 -7.80 24.18
CA SER A 78 -3.72 -7.31 25.41
C SER A 78 -3.58 -5.80 25.56
N PHE A 79 -2.41 -5.26 25.23
CA PHE A 79 -2.15 -3.82 25.20
C PHE A 79 -3.04 -3.11 24.17
N ALA A 80 -3.10 -3.63 22.94
CA ALA A 80 -3.94 -3.09 21.89
C ALA A 80 -5.43 -3.11 22.26
N LEU A 81 -5.91 -4.22 22.82
CA LEU A 81 -7.28 -4.38 23.31
C LEU A 81 -7.64 -3.30 24.33
N ALA A 82 -6.79 -3.06 25.33
CA ALA A 82 -7.06 -2.04 26.35
C ALA A 82 -7.21 -0.62 25.74
N HIS A 83 -6.41 -0.29 24.73
CA HIS A 83 -6.51 0.98 24.02
C HIS A 83 -7.77 1.09 23.15
N LEU A 84 -8.15 0.00 22.47
CA LEU A 84 -9.37 -0.07 21.67
C LEU A 84 -10.64 0.00 22.52
N GLU A 85 -10.67 -0.67 23.67
CA GLU A 85 -11.74 -0.57 24.67
C GLU A 85 -11.89 0.86 25.16
N LYS A 86 -10.78 1.51 25.53
CA LYS A 86 -10.76 2.92 25.96
C LYS A 86 -11.27 3.87 24.86
N ALA A 87 -10.98 3.59 23.60
CA ALA A 87 -11.50 4.36 22.47
C ALA A 87 -13.00 4.14 22.21
N GLY A 88 -13.55 3.01 22.68
CA GLY A 88 -14.91 2.56 22.39
C GLY A 88 -15.04 2.01 20.98
N ALA A 89 -14.04 1.28 20.50
CA ALA A 89 -14.12 0.55 19.23
C ALA A 89 -15.07 -0.66 19.36
N ASP A 90 -15.79 -1.00 18.29
CA ASP A 90 -16.57 -2.23 18.22
C ASP A 90 -15.63 -3.44 18.07
N LEU A 91 -15.28 -4.07 19.18
CA LEU A 91 -14.37 -5.21 19.19
C LEU A 91 -14.91 -6.44 18.44
N SER A 92 -16.23 -6.53 18.18
CA SER A 92 -16.79 -7.62 17.36
C SER A 92 -16.37 -7.53 15.89
N LYS A 93 -15.85 -6.37 15.47
CA LYS A 93 -15.32 -6.10 14.13
C LYS A 93 -13.81 -6.27 14.05
N VAL A 94 -13.13 -6.46 15.18
CA VAL A 94 -11.67 -6.52 15.26
C VAL A 94 -11.20 -7.96 15.40
N GLN A 95 -10.29 -8.38 14.54
CA GLN A 95 -9.62 -9.67 14.59
C GLN A 95 -8.12 -9.47 14.71
N PHE A 96 -7.49 -10.17 15.66
CA PHE A 96 -6.04 -10.12 15.85
C PHE A 96 -5.37 -11.34 15.20
N HIS A 97 -4.18 -11.10 14.63
CA HIS A 97 -3.35 -12.11 13.98
C HIS A 97 -1.94 -12.05 14.56
N PHE A 98 -1.38 -13.19 14.96
CA PHE A 98 -0.02 -13.27 15.53
C PHE A 98 1.06 -13.24 14.45
N PHE A 99 1.10 -12.13 13.73
CA PHE A 99 2.06 -11.83 12.67
C PHE A 99 3.00 -10.73 13.17
N PRO A 100 4.18 -11.08 13.72
CA PRO A 100 5.12 -10.08 14.21
C PRO A 100 5.59 -9.20 13.05
N THR A 101 5.84 -7.93 13.36
CA THR A 101 6.24 -6.86 12.43
C THR A 101 7.44 -6.14 13.01
N ASN A 102 8.22 -5.45 12.17
CA ASN A 102 9.22 -4.50 12.65
C ASN A 102 8.59 -3.11 12.83
N ASP A 103 7.61 -2.73 12.01
CA ASP A 103 6.93 -1.43 12.12
C ASP A 103 5.42 -1.50 11.78
N ALA A 104 4.72 -0.37 11.87
CA ALA A 104 3.25 -0.29 11.77
C ALA A 104 2.72 -0.05 10.34
N TRP A 105 3.59 0.18 9.35
CA TRP A 105 3.25 0.74 8.04
C TRP A 105 2.65 -0.29 7.07
N CYS A 106 1.50 -0.85 7.44
CA CYS A 106 0.83 -1.91 6.69
C CYS A 106 0.35 -1.49 5.30
N ARG A 107 0.32 -0.18 4.99
CA ARG A 107 0.17 0.33 3.62
C ARG A 107 1.31 -0.16 2.71
N ASP A 108 2.54 -0.15 3.22
CA ASP A 108 3.74 -0.32 2.42
C ASP A 108 4.23 -1.76 2.41
N HIS A 109 4.31 -2.39 3.58
CA HIS A 109 4.70 -3.81 3.68
C HIS A 109 3.54 -4.77 3.47
N GLY A 110 2.30 -4.28 3.43
CA GLY A 110 1.10 -5.10 3.42
C GLY A 110 0.86 -5.84 2.09
N PRO A 111 -0.11 -6.76 2.08
CA PRO A 111 -0.44 -7.54 0.89
C PRO A 111 -1.14 -6.66 -0.15
N ALA A 112 -0.64 -6.71 -1.39
CA ALA A 112 -1.35 -6.15 -2.52
C ALA A 112 -2.39 -7.17 -3.04
N PHE A 113 -3.66 -6.98 -2.69
CA PHE A 113 -4.75 -7.86 -3.14
C PHE A 113 -5.14 -7.57 -4.59
N VAL A 114 -5.14 -8.61 -5.42
CA VAL A 114 -5.69 -8.55 -6.78
C VAL A 114 -6.89 -9.48 -6.93
N ILE A 115 -7.82 -9.11 -7.80
CA ILE A 115 -9.09 -9.80 -7.96
C ILE A 115 -9.33 -10.24 -9.40
N ASN A 116 -9.98 -11.39 -9.55
CA ASN A 116 -10.55 -11.85 -10.81
C ASN A 116 -11.95 -12.43 -10.53
N PRO A 117 -13.03 -11.65 -10.75
CA PRO A 117 -14.40 -12.11 -10.46
C PRO A 117 -14.85 -13.33 -11.28
N LYS A 118 -14.20 -13.61 -12.42
CA LYS A 118 -14.52 -14.70 -13.35
C LYS A 118 -13.75 -15.99 -13.06
N ALA A 119 -12.67 -15.92 -12.28
CA ALA A 119 -11.87 -17.08 -11.92
C ALA A 119 -12.51 -17.91 -10.79
N SER A 120 -12.13 -19.19 -10.71
CA SER A 120 -12.51 -20.05 -9.58
C SER A 120 -11.94 -19.52 -8.26
N GLN A 121 -10.65 -19.19 -8.26
CA GLN A 121 -9.99 -18.43 -7.22
C GLN A 121 -10.15 -16.93 -7.53
N LYS A 122 -10.92 -16.20 -6.72
CA LYS A 122 -11.28 -14.81 -7.05
C LYS A 122 -10.33 -13.75 -6.54
N LYS A 123 -9.47 -14.10 -5.57
CA LYS A 123 -8.49 -13.22 -4.95
C LYS A 123 -7.12 -13.88 -4.95
N ALA A 124 -6.08 -13.08 -5.14
CA ALA A 124 -4.69 -13.46 -4.92
C ALA A 124 -3.95 -12.28 -4.28
N ILE A 125 -2.75 -12.54 -3.79
CA ILE A 125 -1.85 -11.54 -3.21
C ILE A 125 -0.61 -11.40 -4.07
N ILE A 126 -0.15 -10.17 -4.23
CA ILE A 126 1.21 -9.87 -4.68
C ILE A 126 2.02 -9.53 -3.42
N LYS A 127 3.14 -10.21 -3.27
CA LYS A 127 4.17 -9.88 -2.28
C LYS A 127 5.31 -9.17 -3.01
N TRP A 128 5.29 -7.86 -2.94
CA TRP A 128 6.47 -7.04 -3.26
C TRP A 128 7.55 -7.23 -2.21
N ASN A 129 8.81 -6.95 -2.55
CA ASN A 129 9.84 -6.81 -1.53
C ASN A 129 9.69 -5.46 -0.84
N TYR A 130 9.91 -5.45 0.46
CA TYR A 130 9.96 -4.25 1.28
C TYR A 130 11.37 -4.11 1.85
N ASN A 131 11.94 -2.90 1.77
CA ASN A 131 13.26 -2.58 2.29
C ASN A 131 13.28 -1.36 3.22
N ALA A 132 12.13 -1.02 3.85
CA ALA A 132 11.99 0.17 4.68
C ALA A 132 12.43 1.47 3.97
N TRP A 133 11.83 1.70 2.81
CA TRP A 133 12.00 2.89 1.98
C TRP A 133 13.47 3.19 1.64
N GLY A 134 14.20 2.19 1.15
CA GLY A 134 15.60 2.35 0.78
C GLY A 134 16.60 2.13 1.92
N ASP A 135 16.37 1.09 2.72
CA ASP A 135 17.22 0.67 3.85
C ASP A 135 17.35 1.72 4.97
N LYS A 136 16.38 2.65 5.07
CA LYS A 136 16.41 3.72 6.08
C LYS A 136 16.19 3.21 7.50
N TYR A 137 15.35 2.16 7.67
CA TYR A 137 14.96 1.67 9.00
C TYR A 137 15.11 0.15 9.19
N PRO A 138 16.32 -0.41 9.09
CA PRO A 138 16.55 -1.82 9.40
C PRO A 138 16.33 -2.12 10.90
N PRO A 139 15.99 -3.37 11.28
CA PRO A 139 15.58 -4.45 10.39
C PRO A 139 14.12 -4.31 9.90
N TYR A 140 13.80 -4.94 8.77
CA TYR A 140 12.48 -4.95 8.11
C TYR A 140 12.08 -6.35 7.60
N ASP A 141 12.78 -7.37 8.08
CA ASP A 141 12.61 -8.76 7.65
C ASP A 141 11.23 -9.32 8.00
N LEU A 142 10.66 -8.94 9.16
CA LEU A 142 9.33 -9.36 9.60
C LEU A 142 8.23 -8.66 8.80
N ASP A 143 8.38 -7.36 8.54
CA ASP A 143 7.47 -6.59 7.68
C ASP A 143 7.37 -7.23 6.30
N ASN A 144 8.51 -7.59 5.71
CA ASN A 144 8.61 -8.22 4.40
C ASN A 144 7.96 -9.63 4.32
N GLN A 145 7.62 -10.25 5.47
CA GLN A 145 6.88 -11.53 5.53
C GLN A 145 5.36 -11.35 5.64
N ILE A 146 4.86 -10.15 5.95
CA ILE A 146 3.43 -9.93 6.22
C ILE A 146 2.52 -10.37 5.07
N PRO A 147 2.81 -10.07 3.79
CA PRO A 147 1.97 -10.53 2.69
C PRO A 147 1.91 -12.06 2.58
N ILE A 148 2.98 -12.76 2.95
CA ILE A 148 3.06 -14.22 2.92
C ILE A 148 2.18 -14.81 4.02
N ARG A 149 2.31 -14.32 5.26
CA ARG A 149 1.50 -14.78 6.40
C ARG A 149 0.00 -14.58 6.15
N ILE A 150 -0.38 -13.44 5.58
CA ILE A 150 -1.77 -13.14 5.23
C ILE A 150 -2.26 -14.03 4.09
N ALA A 151 -1.42 -14.33 3.09
CA ALA A 151 -1.77 -15.27 2.04
C ALA A 151 -2.01 -16.69 2.56
N GLU A 152 -1.19 -17.15 3.52
CA GLU A 152 -1.34 -18.46 4.16
C GLU A 152 -2.63 -18.53 4.99
N GLU A 153 -2.89 -17.53 5.84
CA GLU A 153 -4.10 -17.45 6.69
C GLU A 153 -5.38 -17.45 5.86
N LEU A 154 -5.39 -16.72 4.75
CA LEU A 154 -6.55 -16.61 3.86
C LEU A 154 -6.60 -17.71 2.79
N ASN A 155 -5.62 -18.61 2.75
CA ASN A 155 -5.43 -19.62 1.71
C ASN A 155 -5.54 -19.02 0.29
N LEU A 156 -4.72 -18.01 0.00
CA LEU A 156 -4.67 -17.30 -1.28
C LEU A 156 -3.36 -17.57 -2.02
N PRO A 157 -3.36 -17.62 -3.37
CA PRO A 157 -2.13 -17.61 -4.15
C PRO A 157 -1.32 -16.34 -3.88
N CYS A 158 0.01 -16.48 -3.79
CA CYS A 158 0.93 -15.38 -3.48
C CYS A 158 1.99 -15.26 -4.57
N PHE A 159 1.88 -14.23 -5.42
CA PHE A 159 2.82 -13.92 -6.49
C PHE A 159 3.98 -13.09 -5.95
N LYS A 160 5.22 -13.45 -6.32
CA LYS A 160 6.47 -12.85 -5.78
C LYS A 160 7.34 -12.28 -6.91
N PRO A 161 7.06 -11.07 -7.41
CA PRO A 161 7.82 -10.44 -8.51
C PRO A 161 9.33 -10.24 -8.25
N GLY A 162 9.74 -10.15 -6.99
CA GLY A 162 11.15 -10.06 -6.60
C GLY A 162 11.75 -8.65 -6.63
N ILE A 163 10.98 -7.62 -6.96
CA ILE A 163 11.40 -6.22 -6.92
C ILE A 163 10.84 -5.51 -5.67
N VAL A 164 11.45 -4.38 -5.30
CA VAL A 164 10.98 -3.53 -4.20
C VAL A 164 9.82 -2.66 -4.67
N MET A 165 8.74 -2.59 -3.88
CA MET A 165 7.59 -1.73 -4.14
C MET A 165 6.78 -1.56 -2.85
N GLU A 166 6.34 -0.35 -2.58
CA GLU A 166 5.47 -0.02 -1.45
C GLU A 166 4.06 0.34 -1.90
N GLY A 167 3.04 -0.05 -1.14
CA GLY A 167 1.65 0.25 -1.49
C GLY A 167 1.30 1.74 -1.48
N GLY A 168 1.97 2.58 -0.70
CA GLY A 168 1.78 4.05 -0.72
C GLY A 168 2.41 4.74 -1.93
N SER A 169 3.28 4.04 -2.66
CA SER A 169 3.96 4.57 -3.86
C SER A 169 3.11 4.51 -5.14
N VAL A 170 1.93 3.89 -5.09
CA VAL A 170 1.05 3.66 -6.24
C VAL A 170 -0.43 3.92 -5.90
N GLU A 171 -1.18 4.47 -6.86
CA GLU A 171 -2.59 4.83 -6.68
C GLU A 171 -3.42 4.40 -7.91
N PHE A 172 -4.65 3.90 -7.72
CA PHE A 172 -5.39 3.19 -8.76
C PHE A 172 -6.80 3.78 -9.00
N ASN A 173 -7.16 3.98 -10.27
CA ASN A 173 -8.53 4.39 -10.62
C ASN A 173 -9.50 3.21 -10.81
N GLY A 174 -9.02 1.97 -10.75
CA GLY A 174 -9.84 0.76 -10.92
C GLY A 174 -10.34 0.52 -12.36
N LYS A 175 -9.84 1.28 -13.33
CA LYS A 175 -10.18 1.19 -14.77
C LYS A 175 -8.98 1.00 -15.69
N GLY A 176 -7.82 0.66 -15.11
CA GLY A 176 -6.61 0.33 -15.87
C GLY A 176 -5.53 1.41 -15.79
N THR A 177 -5.78 2.51 -15.08
CA THR A 177 -4.79 3.57 -14.87
C THR A 177 -4.23 3.50 -13.46
N LEU A 178 -2.91 3.69 -13.38
CA LEU A 178 -2.14 3.85 -12.15
C LEU A 178 -1.48 5.23 -12.14
N LEU A 179 -1.46 5.88 -10.99
CA LEU A 179 -0.69 7.10 -10.73
C LEU A 179 0.46 6.78 -9.76
N THR A 180 1.64 7.33 -10.01
CA THR A 180 2.84 7.16 -9.19
C THR A 180 3.78 8.35 -9.35
N SER A 181 4.86 8.42 -8.58
CA SER A 181 5.88 9.48 -8.65
C SER A 181 7.19 8.97 -9.22
N THR A 182 7.84 9.81 -10.02
CA THR A 182 9.20 9.54 -10.51
C THR A 182 10.20 9.52 -9.37
N ALA A 183 10.06 10.43 -8.40
CA ALA A 183 10.94 10.53 -7.24
C ALA A 183 11.04 9.24 -6.43
N CYS A 184 9.94 8.49 -6.28
CA CYS A 184 9.93 7.26 -5.51
C CYS A 184 10.36 6.05 -6.34
N LEU A 185 9.63 5.73 -7.41
CA LEU A 185 9.81 4.46 -8.10
C LEU A 185 11.11 4.39 -8.91
N LEU A 186 11.66 5.54 -9.32
CA LEU A 186 12.94 5.62 -10.02
C LEU A 186 14.12 5.93 -9.08
N ASN A 187 13.88 5.99 -7.77
CA ASN A 187 14.96 6.17 -6.80
C ASN A 187 15.92 4.96 -6.85
N GLU A 188 17.23 5.25 -6.87
CA GLU A 188 18.28 4.23 -6.87
C GLU A 188 18.25 3.32 -5.63
N ASN A 189 17.63 3.77 -4.53
CA ASN A 189 17.49 2.98 -3.31
C ASN A 189 16.33 1.94 -3.36
N ARG A 190 15.52 1.93 -4.43
CA ARG A 190 14.48 0.92 -4.65
C ARG A 190 14.98 -0.18 -5.58
N ASN A 191 15.05 0.13 -6.88
CA ASN A 191 15.36 -0.85 -7.92
C ASN A 191 16.41 -0.27 -8.90
N PRO A 192 17.67 -0.08 -8.48
CA PRO A 192 18.69 0.62 -9.29
C PRO A 192 19.07 -0.11 -10.59
N HIS A 193 18.65 -1.37 -10.73
CA HIS A 193 18.88 -2.22 -11.89
C HIS A 193 17.75 -2.15 -12.93
N LEU A 194 16.69 -1.37 -12.67
CA LEU A 194 15.53 -1.23 -13.55
C LEU A 194 15.42 0.21 -14.04
N ASN A 195 15.10 0.37 -15.31
CA ASN A 195 14.64 1.66 -15.85
C ASN A 195 13.11 1.80 -15.74
N GLN A 196 12.60 2.99 -16.04
CA GLN A 196 11.17 3.29 -16.00
C GLN A 196 10.31 2.30 -16.81
N ALA A 197 10.68 1.98 -18.05
CA ALA A 197 9.91 1.05 -18.88
C ALA A 197 9.85 -0.38 -18.29
N GLN A 198 10.90 -0.82 -17.61
CA GLN A 198 10.90 -2.11 -16.91
C GLN A 198 10.00 -2.07 -15.67
N ILE A 199 10.03 -0.98 -14.90
CA ILE A 199 9.12 -0.78 -13.76
C ILE A 199 7.66 -0.75 -14.23
N GLU A 200 7.37 -0.02 -15.30
CA GLU A 200 6.04 0.02 -15.93
C GLU A 200 5.56 -1.38 -16.34
N LYS A 201 6.46 -2.22 -16.84
CA LYS A 201 6.14 -3.62 -17.15
C LYS A 201 5.72 -4.40 -15.89
N TYR A 202 6.45 -4.29 -14.80
CA TYR A 202 6.07 -4.94 -13.52
C TYR A 202 4.72 -4.44 -13.02
N LEU A 203 4.46 -3.14 -13.09
CA LEU A 203 3.18 -2.56 -12.69
C LEU A 203 2.03 -3.11 -13.54
N CYS A 204 2.19 -3.15 -14.87
CA CYS A 204 1.19 -3.73 -15.77
C CYS A 204 0.97 -5.24 -15.50
N ASP A 205 2.05 -6.01 -15.42
CA ASP A 205 2.02 -7.48 -15.27
C ASP A 205 1.38 -7.91 -13.94
N TYR A 206 1.68 -7.21 -12.85
CA TYR A 206 1.27 -7.63 -11.51
C TYR A 206 -0.01 -6.93 -11.05
N TYR A 207 -0.23 -5.65 -11.37
CA TYR A 207 -1.46 -4.96 -11.00
C TYR A 207 -2.57 -5.01 -12.08
N GLY A 208 -2.28 -5.50 -13.28
CA GLY A 208 -3.29 -5.61 -14.35
C GLY A 208 -3.73 -4.25 -14.92
N VAL A 209 -2.91 -3.22 -14.74
CA VAL A 209 -3.09 -1.89 -15.32
C VAL A 209 -2.51 -1.83 -16.74
N LYS A 210 -2.86 -0.78 -17.49
CA LYS A 210 -2.44 -0.56 -18.89
C LYS A 210 -1.86 0.82 -19.13
N HIS A 211 -2.10 1.75 -18.22
CA HIS A 211 -1.63 3.13 -18.33
C HIS A 211 -1.07 3.61 -17.01
N ILE A 212 0.06 4.30 -17.08
CA ILE A 212 0.79 4.73 -15.91
C ILE A 212 1.05 6.23 -16.08
N LEU A 213 0.60 6.98 -15.10
CA LEU A 213 0.75 8.41 -14.99
C LEU A 213 1.82 8.70 -13.94
N TRP A 214 2.78 9.54 -14.31
CA TRP A 214 3.96 9.85 -13.50
C TRP A 214 3.93 11.32 -13.09
N VAL A 215 3.80 11.58 -11.79
CA VAL A 215 4.07 12.91 -11.22
C VAL A 215 5.56 13.06 -10.92
N GLY A 216 5.97 14.28 -10.58
CA GLY A 216 7.36 14.63 -10.26
C GLY A 216 7.74 14.24 -8.83
N ASP A 217 8.25 15.23 -8.10
CA ASP A 217 8.73 15.08 -6.72
C ASP A 217 7.59 15.00 -5.70
N GLY A 218 7.88 14.41 -4.53
CA GLY A 218 7.00 14.44 -3.36
C GLY A 218 7.29 15.60 -2.41
N ILE A 219 6.57 15.65 -1.29
CA ILE A 219 6.64 16.77 -0.36
C ILE A 219 7.90 16.78 0.52
N ILE A 220 8.24 17.94 1.05
CA ILE A 220 9.33 18.14 2.00
C ILE A 220 8.98 17.48 3.34
N GLY A 221 9.97 16.81 3.92
CA GLY A 221 9.85 16.10 5.20
C GLY A 221 9.29 14.68 5.08
N ASP A 222 9.05 14.21 3.86
CA ASP A 222 8.71 12.83 3.56
C ASP A 222 9.96 11.92 3.53
N ASP A 223 9.93 10.85 4.32
CA ASP A 223 11.00 9.85 4.40
C ASP A 223 10.80 8.69 3.39
N THR A 224 9.74 8.70 2.60
CA THR A 224 9.40 7.65 1.63
C THR A 224 9.96 7.88 0.22
N ASP A 225 10.68 8.98 0.01
CA ASP A 225 11.20 9.45 -1.29
C ASP A 225 10.10 9.88 -2.28
N GLY A 226 9.00 10.42 -1.77
CA GLY A 226 7.95 11.05 -2.54
C GLY A 226 6.81 10.12 -2.89
N HIS A 227 6.27 9.41 -1.92
CA HIS A 227 5.07 8.58 -2.15
C HIS A 227 3.91 9.40 -2.74
N ILE A 228 3.16 8.77 -3.65
CA ILE A 228 2.01 9.41 -4.30
C ILE A 228 0.85 9.63 -3.33
N ASP A 229 0.75 8.80 -2.29
CA ASP A 229 -0.37 8.81 -1.36
C ASP A 229 -0.40 10.01 -0.39
N ASP A 230 0.72 10.71 -0.24
CA ASP A 230 0.82 12.00 0.46
C ASP A 230 0.38 13.20 -0.39
N ILE A 231 0.27 13.04 -1.72
CA ILE A 231 0.06 14.16 -2.64
C ILE A 231 -1.22 14.06 -3.46
N THR A 232 -1.51 12.93 -4.10
CA THR A 232 -2.56 12.85 -5.12
C THR A 232 -3.26 11.50 -5.10
N ARG A 233 -4.59 11.50 -4.94
CA ARG A 233 -5.41 10.28 -4.83
C ARG A 233 -6.55 10.27 -5.85
N PHE A 234 -6.87 9.11 -6.41
CA PHE A 234 -8.10 8.94 -7.20
C PHE A 234 -9.30 8.91 -6.25
N VAL A 235 -10.30 9.74 -6.52
CA VAL A 235 -11.58 9.72 -5.77
C VAL A 235 -12.71 9.05 -6.53
N ASN A 236 -12.48 8.79 -7.82
CA ASN A 236 -13.30 7.95 -8.69
C ASN A 236 -12.45 7.52 -9.90
N GLU A 237 -13.09 6.98 -10.94
CA GLU A 237 -12.42 6.42 -12.12
C GLU A 237 -11.67 7.47 -12.98
N ASP A 238 -11.99 8.76 -12.86
CA ASP A 238 -11.48 9.81 -13.74
C ASP A 238 -11.19 11.16 -13.08
N THR A 239 -11.18 11.20 -11.74
CA THR A 239 -10.97 12.40 -10.95
C THR A 239 -9.95 12.13 -9.86
N VAL A 240 -8.99 13.03 -9.72
CA VAL A 240 -8.04 13.05 -8.61
C VAL A 240 -8.30 14.22 -7.68
N VAL A 241 -7.96 14.06 -6.41
CA VAL A 241 -7.69 15.16 -5.48
C VAL A 241 -6.18 15.28 -5.31
N THR A 242 -5.66 16.51 -5.26
CA THR A 242 -4.23 16.76 -5.08
C THR A 242 -4.00 17.91 -4.10
N VAL A 243 -2.91 17.85 -3.35
CA VAL A 243 -2.50 18.90 -2.42
C VAL A 243 -1.98 20.11 -3.20
N VAL A 244 -2.41 21.31 -2.80
CA VAL A 244 -1.94 22.58 -3.37
C VAL A 244 -1.57 23.50 -2.22
N GLU A 245 -0.35 24.05 -2.27
CA GLU A 245 0.12 25.08 -1.35
C GLU A 245 0.00 26.45 -2.03
N GLU A 246 -0.58 27.44 -1.35
CA GLU A 246 -0.80 28.79 -1.89
C GLU A 246 0.28 29.77 -1.42
N ASN A 247 0.90 29.49 -0.27
CA ASN A 247 1.99 30.28 0.27
C ASN A 247 3.28 30.05 -0.52
N LYS A 248 3.63 31.02 -1.36
CA LYS A 248 4.84 31.00 -2.20
C LYS A 248 6.18 30.91 -1.44
N PHE A 249 6.16 31.10 -0.13
CA PHE A 249 7.34 30.99 0.72
C PHE A 249 7.46 29.62 1.41
N ASP A 250 6.46 28.76 1.29
CA ASP A 250 6.55 27.38 1.74
C ASP A 250 7.41 26.57 0.77
N GLU A 251 8.22 25.65 1.30
CA GLU A 251 9.14 24.83 0.50
C GLU A 251 8.39 23.86 -0.42
N ASN A 252 7.14 23.50 -0.10
CA ASN A 252 6.30 22.64 -0.93
C ASN A 252 5.63 23.37 -2.09
N PHE A 253 5.53 24.71 -2.06
CA PHE A 253 4.86 25.48 -3.10
C PHE A 253 5.32 25.13 -4.53
N PRO A 254 6.63 25.18 -4.87
CA PRO A 254 7.07 24.89 -6.23
C PRO A 254 6.79 23.43 -6.64
N ILE A 255 6.99 22.47 -5.74
CA ILE A 255 6.80 21.03 -6.01
C ILE A 255 5.33 20.74 -6.33
N LEU A 256 4.42 21.21 -5.47
CA LEU A 256 2.99 20.97 -5.62
C LEU A 256 2.41 21.73 -6.83
N ALA A 257 2.92 22.92 -7.13
CA ALA A 257 2.52 23.66 -8.33
C ALA A 257 2.95 22.93 -9.62
N GLU A 258 4.14 22.35 -9.67
CA GLU A 258 4.60 21.55 -10.80
C GLU A 258 3.74 20.30 -11.00
N ASN A 259 3.47 19.54 -9.93
CA ASN A 259 2.60 18.38 -9.97
C ASN A 259 1.19 18.73 -10.45
N LEU A 260 0.62 19.87 -9.99
CA LEU A 260 -0.68 20.35 -10.46
C LEU A 260 -0.68 20.64 -11.98
N GLU A 261 0.39 21.25 -12.50
CA GLU A 261 0.52 21.52 -13.94
C GLU A 261 0.72 20.25 -14.77
N LEU A 262 1.38 19.22 -14.23
CA LEU A 262 1.46 17.89 -14.85
C LEU A 262 0.07 17.25 -14.90
N LEU A 263 -0.64 17.20 -13.76
CA LEU A 263 -1.97 16.59 -13.66
C LEU A 263 -2.98 17.19 -14.65
N LYS A 264 -2.97 18.51 -14.86
CA LYS A 264 -3.83 19.17 -15.88
C LYS A 264 -3.58 18.70 -17.31
N LYS A 265 -2.37 18.21 -17.61
CA LYS A 265 -1.95 17.73 -18.94
C LYS A 265 -2.12 16.23 -19.10
N MET A 266 -2.18 15.47 -18.00
CA MET A 266 -2.38 14.03 -18.03
C MET A 266 -3.72 13.68 -18.65
N ARG A 267 -3.77 12.51 -19.29
CA ARG A 267 -4.97 11.96 -19.89
C ARG A 267 -5.12 10.50 -19.52
N LEU A 268 -6.34 10.03 -19.40
CA LEU A 268 -6.63 8.60 -19.28
C LEU A 268 -6.50 7.92 -20.66
N GLU A 269 -6.63 6.59 -20.70
CA GLU A 269 -6.52 5.79 -21.92
C GLU A 269 -7.56 6.16 -22.98
N ASN A 270 -8.70 6.70 -22.55
CA ASN A 270 -9.77 7.17 -23.42
C ASN A 270 -9.57 8.62 -23.92
N GLY A 271 -8.48 9.28 -23.52
CA GLY A 271 -8.16 10.66 -23.88
C GLY A 271 -8.89 11.74 -23.08
N LYS A 272 -9.64 11.37 -22.04
CA LYS A 272 -10.18 12.31 -21.04
C LYS A 272 -9.07 12.90 -20.17
#